data_AF-A0A0W0FMR4-F1
#
_entry.id   AF-A0A0W0FMR4-F1
#
_cell.length_a   1.000
_cell.length_b   1.000
_cell.length_c   1.000
_cell.angle_alpha   90.00
_cell.angle_beta   90.00
_cell.angle_gamma   90.00
#
_symmetry.space_group_name_H-M   'P 1'
#
loop_
_entity.id
_entity.type
_entity.pdbx_description
1 polymer ?
#
loop_
_entity_poly.entity_id
_entity_poly.type
_entity_poly.pdbx_seq_one_letter_code
_entity_poly.pdbx_strand_id
1 'polypeptide(L)'
;MVRRFILPVLLGFALYLFIQHFGYQDQIPALYTQYLSPLIITISNTRLGRVSELVSQYTQSQNPVGDLETPKSFTRHIVAVGDLHGDFPNALKVLQFSGVVDDYGNWTGNADFFVQTGDIIDRGDDTIKLFIWMDKLREQAAATGGIVLSHLGNHEWMNAIGDWRYVYPTELKTFGTVGARQKMLSTGRIGRSWATNYTVASRLPLHPSLGPPNTPYPPALHFEKDADTSEHEEPLSHSAISFVHGGLSPTYGDLTPFPSRINELGTMLLRKLQRREQPPPHPPNPYPGLPADTTKAEEALYDSNGPLWYRGWALDPEDKVCADVEGVLKKTGTRRMVMGHTPDFQGIVSRCNGKIIIIDTGISHAYGGALSALSIHYTLTPVTGSAADEQKWIEKEVVSALYADRQELIIVDEKEVIGDFGSY
;
A
#
# COMPACT_ATOMS: atom_id res chain seq x y z
N MET A 1 -4.02 33.33 23.89
CA MET A 1 -3.54 34.71 23.64
C MET A 1 -2.30 34.78 22.73
N VAL A 2 -2.10 33.81 21.82
CA VAL A 2 -0.90 33.71 20.94
C VAL A 2 -1.23 33.98 19.46
N ARG A 3 -2.52 34.11 19.12
CA ARG A 3 -2.98 34.34 17.72
C ARG A 3 -2.96 35.80 17.23
N ARG A 4 -2.52 36.78 18.04
CA ARG A 4 -2.49 38.21 17.65
C ARG A 4 -1.13 38.74 17.15
N PHE A 5 -0.07 37.93 17.19
CA PHE A 5 1.29 38.38 16.82
C PHE A 5 1.89 37.68 15.59
N ILE A 6 1.29 36.59 15.11
CA ILE A 6 1.84 35.82 13.97
C ILE A 6 1.57 36.52 12.63
N LEU A 7 0.40 37.14 12.47
CA LEU A 7 -0.01 37.80 11.23
C LEU A 7 0.85 39.03 10.86
N PRO A 8 1.20 39.96 11.77
CA PRO A 8 2.06 41.10 11.42
C PRO A 8 3.51 40.71 11.15
N VAL A 9 4.03 39.65 11.77
CA VAL A 9 5.40 39.16 11.52
C VAL A 9 5.50 38.47 10.17
N LEU A 10 4.50 37.67 9.78
CA LEU A 10 4.41 37.06 8.46
C LEU A 10 4.21 38.11 7.35
N LEU A 11 3.42 39.16 7.59
CA LEU A 11 3.29 40.26 6.63
C LEU A 11 4.60 41.05 6.47
N GLY A 12 5.35 41.28 7.55
CA GLY A 12 6.65 41.93 7.48
C GLY A 12 7.68 41.11 6.70
N PHE A 13 7.69 39.79 6.89
CA PHE A 13 8.61 38.88 6.19
C PHE A 13 8.24 38.71 4.70
N ALA A 14 6.95 38.63 4.38
CA ALA A 14 6.47 38.58 3.00
C ALA A 14 6.77 39.89 2.24
N LEU A 15 6.64 41.04 2.89
CA LEU A 15 6.98 42.34 2.31
C LEU A 15 8.50 42.47 2.09
N TYR A 16 9.31 41.96 3.01
CA TYR A 16 10.78 41.91 2.87
C TYR A 16 11.22 41.05 1.68
N LEU A 17 10.65 39.85 1.51
CA LEU A 17 10.94 38.97 0.37
C LEU A 17 10.47 39.54 -0.97
N PHE A 18 9.31 40.22 -0.99
CA PHE A 18 8.80 40.90 -2.18
C PHE A 18 9.72 42.04 -2.64
N ILE A 19 10.32 42.77 -1.70
CA ILE A 19 11.28 43.85 -1.99
C ILE A 19 12.61 43.30 -2.52
N GLN A 20 13.07 42.15 -2.02
CA GLN A 20 14.30 41.49 -2.50
C GLN A 20 14.13 40.89 -3.91
N HIS A 21 12.92 40.45 -4.28
CA HIS A 21 12.66 39.77 -5.56
C HIS A 21 12.48 40.74 -6.74
N PHE A 22 12.03 41.98 -6.51
CA PHE A 22 11.69 42.94 -7.57
C PHE A 22 12.63 44.16 -7.69
N GLY A 23 13.74 44.21 -6.95
CA GLY A 23 14.87 45.12 -7.24
C GLY A 23 14.64 46.62 -7.00
N TYR A 24 13.78 47.01 -6.06
CA TYR A 24 13.54 48.43 -5.69
C TYR A 24 14.33 48.83 -4.42
N GLN A 25 15.66 48.89 -4.51
CA GLN A 25 16.52 49.19 -3.35
C GLN A 25 16.62 50.68 -2.96
N ASP A 26 16.22 51.63 -3.82
CA ASP A 26 16.59 53.05 -3.63
C ASP A 26 15.45 54.02 -3.24
N GLN A 27 14.30 53.55 -2.75
CA GLN A 27 13.20 54.46 -2.31
C GLN A 27 12.53 54.09 -0.97
N ILE A 28 13.29 53.68 0.05
CA ILE A 28 12.74 53.26 1.37
C ILE A 28 13.11 54.15 2.60
N PRO A 29 13.77 55.33 2.56
CA PRO A 29 13.98 56.08 3.81
C PRO A 29 12.75 56.78 4.42
N ALA A 30 11.63 56.93 3.69
CA ALA A 30 10.54 57.83 4.12
C ALA A 30 9.34 57.15 4.82
N LEU A 31 9.15 55.83 4.67
CA LEU A 31 8.00 55.11 5.26
C LEU A 31 8.31 54.40 6.59
N TYR A 32 9.58 54.14 6.89
CA TYR A 32 10.00 53.45 8.12
C TYR A 32 9.96 54.36 9.36
N THR A 33 10.22 55.65 9.17
CA THR A 33 10.39 56.64 10.25
C THR A 33 9.07 57.13 10.86
N GLN A 34 7.95 56.99 10.14
CA GLN A 34 6.68 57.57 10.57
C GLN A 34 5.79 56.60 11.37
N TYR A 35 6.04 55.29 11.33
CA TYR A 35 5.13 54.29 11.94
C TYR A 35 5.75 53.31 12.96
N LEU A 36 7.09 53.24 13.11
CA LEU A 36 7.73 52.24 14.00
C LEU A 36 8.57 52.80 15.17
N SER A 37 8.65 54.13 15.35
CA SER A 37 9.50 54.74 16.39
C SER A 37 8.93 54.87 17.81
N PRO A 38 7.61 54.74 18.11
CA PRO A 38 7.15 54.83 19.52
C PRO A 38 7.16 53.53 20.33
N LEU A 39 7.33 52.34 19.72
CA LEU A 39 7.20 51.07 20.47
C LEU A 39 8.53 50.52 21.04
N ILE A 40 9.67 51.06 20.61
CA ILE A 40 10.99 50.48 20.95
C ILE A 40 11.61 51.13 22.21
N ILE A 41 11.13 52.28 22.69
CA ILE A 41 11.80 53.05 23.75
C ILE A 41 11.24 52.80 25.18
N THR A 42 10.32 51.85 25.38
CA THR A 42 9.78 51.55 26.74
C THR A 42 10.10 50.14 27.27
N ILE A 43 11.01 49.38 26.63
CA ILE A 43 11.41 48.04 27.13
C ILE A 43 12.95 47.85 27.19
N SER A 44 13.72 48.93 27.27
CA SER A 44 15.17 48.85 27.52
C SER A 44 15.48 49.32 28.94
N ASN A 45 15.45 48.40 29.90
CA ASN A 45 16.31 48.39 31.10
C ASN A 45 16.01 47.27 32.12
N THR A 46 15.03 46.38 31.89
CA THR A 46 14.75 45.25 32.80
C THR A 46 14.96 43.86 32.19
N ARG A 47 15.51 43.76 30.98
CA ARG A 47 15.68 42.46 30.29
C ARG A 47 17.09 42.13 29.80
N LEU A 48 18.10 42.96 30.03
CA LEU A 48 19.48 42.60 29.66
C LEU A 48 20.07 41.50 30.57
N GLY A 49 19.71 41.46 31.86
CA GLY A 49 20.09 40.36 32.75
C GLY A 49 19.49 39.01 32.37
N ARG A 50 18.22 39.00 31.91
CA ARG A 50 17.51 37.78 31.47
C ARG A 50 17.97 37.27 30.11
N VAL A 51 18.44 38.15 29.22
CA VAL A 51 19.01 37.73 27.92
C VAL A 51 20.38 37.08 28.12
N SER A 52 21.20 37.55 29.07
CA SER A 52 22.45 36.87 29.42
C SER A 52 22.23 35.45 29.97
N GLU A 53 21.27 35.27 30.88
CA GLU A 53 20.88 33.93 31.37
C GLU A 53 20.26 33.05 30.28
N LEU A 54 19.42 33.60 29.40
CA LEU A 54 18.84 32.85 28.28
C LEU A 54 19.89 32.50 27.23
N VAL A 55 20.86 33.37 26.95
CA VAL A 55 21.97 33.09 26.03
C VAL A 55 22.94 32.10 26.66
N SER A 56 23.17 32.15 27.97
CA SER A 56 23.98 31.15 28.70
C SER A 56 23.29 29.79 28.77
N GLN A 57 21.96 29.74 28.92
CA GLN A 57 21.15 28.51 28.80
C GLN A 57 21.10 28.00 27.35
N TYR A 58 21.09 28.89 26.36
CA TYR A 58 21.11 28.53 24.93
C TYR A 58 22.50 28.07 24.45
N THR A 59 23.57 28.57 25.06
CA THR A 59 24.95 28.11 24.80
C THR A 59 25.33 26.88 25.61
N GLN A 60 24.70 26.62 26.77
CA GLN A 60 24.77 25.32 27.45
C GLN A 60 23.82 24.25 26.86
N SER A 61 22.83 24.63 26.03
CA SER A 61 22.01 23.69 25.25
C SER A 61 22.55 23.44 23.85
N GLN A 62 23.73 23.96 23.50
CA GLN A 62 24.53 23.37 22.44
C GLN A 62 25.04 22.05 23.00
N ASN A 63 24.28 20.99 22.72
CA ASN A 63 24.80 19.63 22.78
C ASN A 63 26.21 19.64 22.16
N PRO A 64 27.20 18.93 22.75
CA PRO A 64 28.45 18.70 22.04
C PRO A 64 28.09 18.19 20.65
N VAL A 65 28.79 18.68 19.62
CA VAL A 65 28.77 18.21 18.21
C VAL A 65 28.10 16.85 18.17
N GLY A 66 26.82 16.83 17.78
CA GLY A 66 25.97 15.65 17.97
C GLY A 66 26.74 14.44 17.48
N ASP A 67 26.88 13.43 18.35
CA ASP A 67 27.26 12.10 17.89
C ASP A 67 26.43 11.86 16.63
N LEU A 68 27.10 11.69 15.49
CA LEU A 68 26.45 11.23 14.27
C LEU A 68 25.71 9.97 14.71
N GLU A 69 24.37 10.04 14.85
CA GLU A 69 23.61 8.90 15.33
C GLU A 69 23.97 7.76 14.38
N THR A 70 24.64 6.74 14.92
CA THR A 70 25.04 5.58 14.14
C THR A 70 23.77 5.09 13.46
N PRO A 71 23.77 4.94 12.11
CA PRO A 71 22.56 4.54 11.40
C PRO A 71 21.98 3.27 12.05
N LYS A 72 20.67 3.24 12.28
CA LYS A 72 19.99 2.11 12.91
C LYS A 72 19.54 1.13 11.84
N SER A 73 19.48 -0.16 12.19
CA SER A 73 18.88 -1.15 11.30
C SER A 73 17.38 -0.92 11.18
N PHE A 74 16.86 -1.06 9.97
CA PHE A 74 15.43 -1.09 9.69
C PHE A 74 14.95 -2.53 9.56
N THR A 75 13.73 -2.81 10.01
CA THR A 75 13.06 -4.09 9.78
C THR A 75 11.62 -3.88 9.35
N ARG A 76 11.09 -4.79 8.52
CA ARG A 76 9.67 -4.84 8.15
C ARG A 76 9.20 -6.28 8.04
N HIS A 77 8.06 -6.59 8.63
CA HIS A 77 7.39 -7.89 8.55
C HIS A 77 6.04 -7.76 7.84
N ILE A 78 5.88 -8.51 6.76
CA ILE A 78 4.66 -8.55 5.94
C ILE A 78 4.13 -9.98 5.97
N VAL A 79 2.84 -10.14 6.23
CA VAL A 79 2.12 -11.40 6.06
C VAL A 79 1.07 -11.23 4.98
N ALA A 80 0.99 -12.16 4.03
CA ALA A 80 -0.01 -12.14 2.96
C ALA A 80 -0.80 -13.46 2.90
N VAL A 81 -2.12 -13.37 2.67
CA VAL A 81 -3.02 -14.51 2.54
C VAL A 81 -3.87 -14.35 1.28
N GLY A 82 -4.04 -15.48 0.59
CA GLY A 82 -4.86 -15.60 -0.62
C GLY A 82 -6.37 -15.58 -0.36
N ASP A 83 -7.05 -16.32 -1.20
CA ASP A 83 -8.50 -16.32 -1.38
C ASP A 83 -9.21 -16.99 -0.18
N LEU A 84 -10.10 -16.26 0.52
CA LEU A 84 -10.76 -16.74 1.74
C LEU A 84 -12.11 -17.41 1.46
N HIS A 85 -12.79 -16.98 0.39
CA HIS A 85 -14.00 -17.61 -0.14
C HIS A 85 -15.03 -17.99 0.94
N GLY A 86 -15.47 -16.99 1.71
CA GLY A 86 -16.59 -17.10 2.64
C GLY A 86 -16.34 -18.03 3.82
N ASP A 87 -15.08 -18.33 4.16
CA ASP A 87 -14.70 -19.28 5.21
C ASP A 87 -13.97 -18.61 6.37
N PHE A 88 -14.73 -18.11 7.34
CA PHE A 88 -14.14 -17.49 8.53
C PHE A 88 -13.34 -18.48 9.39
N PRO A 89 -13.78 -19.72 9.66
CA PRO A 89 -13.02 -20.68 10.45
C PRO A 89 -11.60 -20.92 9.92
N ASN A 90 -11.41 -21.12 8.61
CA ASN A 90 -10.07 -21.32 8.06
C ASN A 90 -9.28 -20.01 7.98
N ALA A 91 -9.92 -18.88 7.67
CA ALA A 91 -9.26 -17.57 7.74
C ALA A 91 -8.70 -17.28 9.14
N LEU A 92 -9.48 -17.56 10.20
CA LEU A 92 -9.04 -17.40 11.58
C LEU A 92 -7.83 -18.26 11.91
N LYS A 93 -7.85 -19.56 11.57
CA LYS A 93 -6.71 -20.46 11.79
C LYS A 93 -5.44 -19.96 11.09
N VAL A 94 -5.56 -19.54 9.82
CA VAL A 94 -4.43 -19.02 9.03
C VAL A 94 -3.84 -17.77 9.66
N LEU A 95 -4.68 -16.82 10.06
CA LEU A 95 -4.18 -15.60 10.70
C LEU A 95 -3.61 -15.86 12.10
N GLN A 96 -4.05 -16.91 12.80
CA GLN A 96 -3.50 -17.31 14.10
C GLN A 96 -2.09 -17.89 13.97
N PHE A 97 -1.90 -18.94 13.15
CA PHE A 97 -0.58 -19.56 13.05
C PHE A 97 0.44 -18.67 12.33
N SER A 98 0.00 -17.72 11.50
CA SER A 98 0.88 -16.70 10.90
C SER A 98 1.20 -15.54 11.85
N GLY A 99 0.59 -15.53 13.04
CA GLY A 99 0.82 -14.52 14.07
C GLY A 99 0.18 -13.16 13.80
N VAL A 100 -0.69 -13.03 12.79
CA VAL A 100 -1.44 -11.80 12.50
C VAL A 100 -2.49 -11.50 13.56
N VAL A 101 -3.15 -12.55 14.06
CA VAL A 101 -4.15 -12.42 15.13
C VAL A 101 -3.88 -13.35 16.30
N ASP A 102 -4.38 -12.98 17.48
CA ASP A 102 -4.36 -13.79 18.68
C ASP A 102 -5.45 -14.89 18.69
N ASP A 103 -5.52 -15.66 19.77
CA ASP A 103 -6.53 -16.71 19.97
C ASP A 103 -7.98 -16.20 19.94
N TYR A 104 -8.19 -14.89 20.14
CA TYR A 104 -9.49 -14.22 20.11
C TYR A 104 -9.78 -13.52 18.77
N GLY A 105 -8.88 -13.66 17.79
CA GLY A 105 -9.00 -13.02 16.48
C GLY A 105 -8.78 -11.51 16.52
N ASN A 106 -8.00 -10.99 17.47
CA ASN A 106 -7.55 -9.60 17.50
C ASN A 106 -6.15 -9.46 16.92
N TRP A 107 -5.88 -8.33 16.29
CA TRP A 107 -4.53 -7.96 15.82
C TRP A 107 -3.47 -8.07 16.93
N THR A 108 -2.36 -8.75 16.64
CA THR A 108 -1.26 -8.94 17.61
C THR A 108 -0.25 -7.79 17.63
N GLY A 109 -0.09 -7.08 16.50
CA GLY A 109 1.03 -6.16 16.29
C GLY A 109 2.31 -6.81 15.79
N ASN A 110 2.32 -8.13 15.52
CA ASN A 110 3.55 -8.84 15.10
C ASN A 110 3.91 -8.63 13.63
N ALA A 111 2.95 -8.25 12.79
CA ALA A 111 3.19 -7.89 11.40
C ALA A 111 3.02 -6.37 11.26
N ASP A 112 3.87 -5.72 10.46
CA ASP A 112 3.68 -4.32 10.07
C ASP A 112 2.56 -4.22 9.02
N PHE A 113 2.49 -5.21 8.14
CA PHE A 113 1.49 -5.29 7.08
C PHE A 113 0.83 -6.66 7.06
N PHE A 114 -0.50 -6.68 7.05
CA PHE A 114 -1.28 -7.84 6.64
C PHE A 114 -1.92 -7.56 5.27
N VAL A 115 -1.67 -8.42 4.30
CA VAL A 115 -2.18 -8.31 2.94
C VAL A 115 -3.18 -9.44 2.64
N GLN A 116 -4.36 -9.08 2.16
CA GLN A 116 -5.37 -10.02 1.66
C GLN A 116 -5.56 -9.75 0.16
N THR A 117 -5.36 -10.74 -0.70
CA THR A 117 -5.29 -10.57 -2.17
C THR A 117 -6.62 -10.74 -2.92
N GLY A 118 -7.77 -10.49 -2.29
CA GLY A 118 -9.09 -10.57 -2.91
C GLY A 118 -9.79 -11.93 -2.75
N ASP A 119 -11.03 -12.04 -3.24
CA ASP A 119 -11.87 -13.21 -3.11
C ASP A 119 -12.12 -13.61 -1.64
N ILE A 120 -12.60 -12.62 -0.87
CA ILE A 120 -13.10 -12.85 0.48
C ILE A 120 -14.51 -13.47 0.43
N ILE A 121 -15.29 -13.09 -0.58
CA ILE A 121 -16.70 -13.49 -0.76
C ILE A 121 -16.87 -14.78 -1.59
N ASP A 122 -18.10 -15.30 -1.58
CA ASP A 122 -18.60 -16.47 -2.30
C ASP A 122 -18.05 -17.82 -1.80
N ARG A 123 -18.65 -18.92 -2.29
CA ARG A 123 -18.33 -20.33 -1.94
C ARG A 123 -18.54 -20.72 -0.46
N GLY A 124 -18.61 -19.78 0.46
CA GLY A 124 -18.95 -19.99 1.86
C GLY A 124 -20.03 -19.03 2.35
N ASP A 125 -20.45 -19.22 3.60
CA ASP A 125 -21.59 -18.51 4.22
C ASP A 125 -21.15 -17.40 5.22
N ASP A 126 -19.84 -17.16 5.39
CA ASP A 126 -19.32 -16.23 6.40
C ASP A 126 -18.96 -14.83 5.85
N THR A 127 -19.43 -14.43 4.66
CA THR A 127 -19.10 -13.14 4.04
C THR A 127 -19.25 -11.94 4.99
N ILE A 128 -20.43 -11.82 5.63
CA ILE A 128 -20.71 -10.70 6.53
C ILE A 128 -19.71 -10.69 7.70
N LYS A 129 -19.41 -11.87 8.24
CA LYS A 129 -18.49 -12.05 9.36
C LYS A 129 -17.05 -11.70 8.99
N LEU A 130 -16.60 -12.15 7.82
CA LEU A 130 -15.28 -11.83 7.28
C LEU A 130 -15.11 -10.32 7.08
N PHE A 131 -16.04 -9.63 6.41
CA PHE A 131 -15.89 -8.18 6.20
C PHE A 131 -15.96 -7.37 7.50
N ILE A 132 -16.81 -7.76 8.46
CA ILE A 132 -16.81 -7.13 9.80
C ILE A 132 -15.46 -7.34 10.50
N TRP A 133 -14.88 -8.53 10.38
CA TRP A 133 -13.60 -8.83 10.98
C TRP A 133 -12.44 -8.08 10.32
N MET A 134 -12.43 -7.97 8.98
CA MET A 134 -11.43 -7.17 8.25
C MET A 134 -11.50 -5.68 8.62
N ASP A 135 -12.70 -5.12 8.78
CA ASP A 135 -12.88 -3.74 9.25
C ASP A 135 -12.31 -3.59 10.68
N LYS A 136 -12.60 -4.53 11.59
CA LYS A 136 -12.06 -4.56 12.96
C LYS A 136 -10.53 -4.65 12.98
N LEU A 137 -9.93 -5.55 12.17
CA LEU A 137 -8.48 -5.70 12.08
C LEU A 137 -7.82 -4.44 11.56
N ARG A 138 -8.44 -3.75 10.60
CA ARG A 138 -7.93 -2.48 10.06
C ARG A 138 -7.91 -1.39 11.14
N GLU A 139 -8.93 -1.30 11.99
CA GLU A 139 -8.95 -0.39 13.15
C GLU A 139 -7.87 -0.74 14.17
N GLN A 140 -7.72 -2.02 14.53
CA GLN A 140 -6.74 -2.47 15.52
C GLN A 140 -5.30 -2.31 15.03
N ALA A 141 -5.02 -2.64 13.77
CA ALA A 141 -3.70 -2.48 13.17
C ALA A 141 -3.26 -1.01 13.18
N ALA A 142 -4.14 -0.10 12.74
CA ALA A 142 -3.85 1.33 12.73
C ALA A 142 -3.52 1.87 14.14
N ALA A 143 -4.14 1.32 15.19
CA ALA A 143 -3.87 1.72 16.58
C ALA A 143 -2.46 1.36 17.06
N THR A 144 -1.76 0.42 16.42
CA THR A 144 -0.39 0.01 16.75
C THR A 144 0.61 0.32 15.63
N GLY A 145 0.23 1.12 14.63
CA GLY A 145 1.08 1.45 13.48
C GLY A 145 1.13 0.39 12.36
N GLY A 146 0.38 -0.70 12.50
CA GLY A 146 0.22 -1.71 11.46
C GLY A 146 -0.81 -1.32 10.40
N ILE A 147 -0.78 -2.00 9.25
CA ILE A 147 -1.67 -1.71 8.12
C ILE A 147 -2.26 -3.01 7.57
N VAL A 148 -3.58 -3.02 7.38
CA VAL A 148 -4.27 -4.03 6.58
C VAL A 148 -4.39 -3.50 5.15
N LEU A 149 -3.87 -4.24 4.18
CA LEU A 149 -4.02 -4.00 2.74
C LEU A 149 -4.95 -5.07 2.16
N SER A 150 -6.03 -4.65 1.51
CA SER A 150 -7.04 -5.59 1.00
C SER A 150 -7.32 -5.29 -0.46
N HIS A 151 -7.46 -6.34 -1.26
CA HIS A 151 -7.70 -6.22 -2.69
C HIS A 151 -9.10 -6.69 -3.05
N LEU A 152 -9.64 -6.17 -4.15
CA LEU A 152 -10.87 -6.70 -4.76
C LEU A 152 -10.47 -7.81 -5.73
N GLY A 153 -10.86 -9.04 -5.42
CA GLY A 153 -10.72 -10.18 -6.31
C GLY A 153 -11.89 -10.28 -7.28
N ASN A 154 -11.82 -11.22 -8.21
CA ASN A 154 -12.83 -11.32 -9.25
C ASN A 154 -14.22 -11.61 -8.67
N HIS A 155 -14.34 -12.26 -7.52
CA HIS A 155 -15.61 -12.54 -6.87
C HIS A 155 -16.29 -11.29 -6.29
N GLU A 156 -15.53 -10.32 -5.75
CA GLU A 156 -16.10 -9.03 -5.36
C GLU A 156 -16.68 -8.29 -6.58
N TRP A 157 -15.97 -8.33 -7.71
CA TRP A 157 -16.41 -7.72 -8.96
C TRP A 157 -17.63 -8.43 -9.57
N MET A 158 -17.63 -9.76 -9.59
CA MET A 158 -18.79 -10.56 -10.02
C MET A 158 -20.03 -10.21 -9.18
N ASN A 159 -19.89 -10.11 -7.86
CA ASN A 159 -20.99 -9.72 -6.98
C ASN A 159 -21.49 -8.29 -7.26
N ALA A 160 -20.60 -7.33 -7.52
CA ALA A 160 -20.97 -5.97 -7.93
C ALA A 160 -21.65 -5.91 -9.31
N ILE A 161 -21.28 -6.82 -10.22
CA ILE A 161 -21.90 -7.02 -11.54
C ILE A 161 -23.27 -7.71 -11.42
N GLY A 162 -23.59 -8.34 -10.29
CA GLY A 162 -24.80 -9.15 -10.15
C GLY A 162 -24.65 -10.54 -10.77
N ASP A 163 -23.41 -10.99 -10.99
CA ASP A 163 -23.07 -12.36 -11.34
C ASP A 163 -22.82 -13.16 -10.06
N TRP A 164 -23.82 -13.95 -9.69
CA TRP A 164 -23.91 -14.71 -8.45
C TRP A 164 -23.81 -16.23 -8.71
N ARG A 165 -23.20 -16.65 -9.82
CA ARG A 165 -22.99 -18.07 -10.15
C ARG A 165 -22.31 -18.89 -9.04
N TYR A 166 -21.54 -18.23 -8.18
CA TYR A 166 -20.81 -18.86 -7.07
C TYR A 166 -21.36 -18.54 -5.68
N VAL A 167 -22.51 -17.85 -5.61
CA VAL A 167 -23.19 -17.55 -4.34
C VAL A 167 -24.05 -18.74 -3.93
N TYR A 168 -23.81 -19.29 -2.74
CA TYR A 168 -24.60 -20.40 -2.24
C TYR A 168 -26.02 -19.96 -1.83
N PRO A 169 -27.04 -20.82 -2.02
CA PRO A 169 -28.39 -20.53 -1.54
C PRO A 169 -28.47 -20.29 -0.03
N THR A 170 -27.59 -20.92 0.75
CA THR A 170 -27.46 -20.72 2.20
C THR A 170 -26.91 -19.33 2.52
N GLU A 171 -25.87 -18.93 1.82
CA GLU A 171 -25.29 -17.60 1.91
C GLU A 171 -26.31 -16.49 1.58
N LEU A 172 -27.19 -16.67 0.60
CA LEU A 172 -28.27 -15.68 0.36
C LEU A 172 -29.19 -15.47 1.58
N LYS A 173 -29.39 -16.50 2.41
CA LYS A 173 -30.21 -16.40 3.63
C LYS A 173 -29.54 -15.55 4.70
N THR A 174 -28.20 -15.47 4.74
CA THR A 174 -27.47 -14.66 5.73
C THR A 174 -27.74 -13.16 5.55
N PHE A 175 -28.11 -12.73 4.34
CA PHE A 175 -28.54 -11.36 4.02
C PHE A 175 -30.07 -11.16 4.10
N GLY A 176 -30.84 -12.22 4.30
CA GLY A 176 -32.30 -12.22 4.39
C GLY A 176 -33.03 -12.15 3.04
N THR A 177 -32.69 -11.20 2.17
CA THR A 177 -33.30 -11.06 0.84
C THR A 177 -32.27 -10.68 -0.23
N VAL A 178 -32.60 -10.95 -1.50
CA VAL A 178 -31.79 -10.52 -2.66
C VAL A 178 -31.54 -9.00 -2.63
N GLY A 179 -32.60 -8.20 -2.43
CA GLY A 179 -32.49 -6.75 -2.36
C GLY A 179 -31.63 -6.27 -1.18
N ALA A 180 -31.68 -6.96 -0.04
CA ALA A 180 -30.82 -6.65 1.10
C ALA A 180 -29.34 -6.95 0.81
N ARG A 181 -29.02 -8.08 0.14
CA ARG A 181 -27.66 -8.39 -0.31
C ARG A 181 -27.15 -7.36 -1.32
N GLN A 182 -27.93 -7.09 -2.37
CA GLN A 182 -27.58 -6.06 -3.37
C GLN A 182 -27.33 -4.70 -2.71
N LYS A 183 -28.19 -4.28 -1.79
CA LYS A 183 -28.00 -3.04 -1.03
C LYS A 183 -26.73 -3.09 -0.18
N MET A 184 -26.44 -4.20 0.51
CA MET A 184 -25.24 -4.35 1.34
C MET A 184 -23.94 -4.22 0.55
N LEU A 185 -23.88 -4.85 -0.63
CA LEU A 185 -22.68 -4.90 -1.48
C LEU A 185 -22.52 -3.66 -2.38
N SER A 186 -23.60 -2.93 -2.68
CA SER A 186 -23.54 -1.69 -3.47
C SER A 186 -23.27 -0.47 -2.59
N THR A 187 -24.20 -0.13 -1.71
CA THR A 187 -24.22 1.14 -0.97
C THR A 187 -24.20 0.96 0.55
N GLY A 188 -24.35 -0.29 1.03
CA GLY A 188 -24.31 -0.68 2.42
C GLY A 188 -22.89 -0.75 2.98
N ARG A 189 -22.72 -1.45 4.11
CA ARG A 189 -21.43 -1.47 4.83
C ARG A 189 -20.30 -2.06 3.97
N ILE A 190 -20.54 -3.23 3.37
CA ILE A 190 -19.52 -3.94 2.58
C ILE A 190 -19.17 -3.11 1.34
N GLY A 191 -20.16 -2.65 0.58
CA GLY A 191 -19.91 -1.83 -0.62
C GLY A 191 -19.15 -0.54 -0.33
N ARG A 192 -19.44 0.13 0.79
CA ARG A 192 -18.67 1.30 1.22
C ARG A 192 -17.24 0.92 1.62
N SER A 193 -17.04 -0.18 2.34
CA SER A 193 -15.70 -0.65 2.70
C SER A 193 -14.88 -0.97 1.45
N TRP A 194 -15.45 -1.66 0.45
CA TRP A 194 -14.81 -1.87 -0.86
C TRP A 194 -14.37 -0.56 -1.52
N ALA A 195 -15.23 0.46 -1.53
CA ALA A 195 -14.94 1.73 -2.17
C ALA A 195 -13.88 2.58 -1.43
N THR A 196 -13.69 2.40 -0.12
CA THR A 196 -12.79 3.24 0.69
C THR A 196 -11.49 2.55 1.08
N ASN A 197 -11.52 1.23 1.27
CA ASN A 197 -10.46 0.49 1.95
C ASN A 197 -9.80 -0.58 1.08
N TYR A 198 -10.33 -0.83 -0.13
CA TYR A 198 -9.83 -1.87 -1.02
C TYR A 198 -9.29 -1.26 -2.31
N THR A 199 -8.24 -1.89 -2.85
CA THR A 199 -7.61 -1.52 -4.14
C THR A 199 -7.69 -2.69 -5.11
N VAL A 200 -7.42 -2.46 -6.39
CA VAL A 200 -7.30 -3.55 -7.38
C VAL A 200 -5.89 -4.16 -7.33
N ALA A 201 -4.88 -3.31 -7.18
CA ALA A 201 -3.50 -3.71 -6.99
C ALA A 201 -2.83 -2.79 -5.97
N SER A 202 -1.76 -3.27 -5.33
CA SER A 202 -0.94 -2.46 -4.45
C SER A 202 0.54 -2.55 -4.81
N ARG A 203 1.24 -1.44 -4.61
CA ARG A 203 2.70 -1.39 -4.55
C ARG A 203 3.08 -1.15 -3.10
N LEU A 204 3.72 -2.12 -2.45
CA LEU A 204 4.16 -2.01 -1.08
C LEU A 204 5.67 -1.84 -1.03
N PRO A 205 6.18 -0.61 -0.83
CA PRO A 205 7.57 -0.40 -0.49
C PRO A 205 8.04 -1.28 0.67
N LEU A 206 9.30 -1.73 0.63
CA LEU A 206 9.93 -2.43 1.74
C LEU A 206 10.60 -1.47 2.73
N HIS A 207 10.90 -0.25 2.29
CA HIS A 207 11.54 0.79 3.10
C HIS A 207 10.77 2.12 3.01
N PRO A 208 10.67 2.92 4.10
CA PRO A 208 9.93 4.19 4.11
C PRO A 208 10.45 5.25 3.14
N SER A 209 11.74 5.21 2.75
CA SER A 209 12.32 6.18 1.80
C SER A 209 11.67 6.15 0.42
N LEU A 210 11.01 5.05 0.05
CA LEU A 210 10.27 4.90 -1.21
C LEU A 210 8.81 5.37 -1.10
N GLY A 211 8.44 5.96 0.05
CA GLY A 211 7.11 6.46 0.35
C GLY A 211 6.16 5.43 0.97
N PRO A 212 4.91 5.84 1.26
CA PRO A 212 3.88 4.96 1.79
C PRO A 212 3.44 3.89 0.78
N PRO A 213 2.62 2.90 1.20
CA PRO A 213 1.95 2.00 0.28
C PRO A 213 1.23 2.77 -0.84
N ASN A 214 1.30 2.23 -2.06
CA ASN A 214 0.72 2.75 -3.29
C ASN A 214 1.34 4.06 -3.81
N THR A 215 2.54 4.42 -3.36
CA THR A 215 3.38 5.44 -4.03
C THR A 215 3.56 5.06 -5.51
N PRO A 216 3.14 5.92 -6.47
CA PRO A 216 3.19 5.62 -7.90
C PRO A 216 4.62 5.38 -8.42
N TYR A 217 4.75 4.47 -9.38
CA TYR A 217 5.97 4.21 -10.13
C TYR A 217 5.70 4.17 -11.65
N PRO A 218 6.57 4.77 -12.49
CA PRO A 218 7.67 5.65 -12.11
C PRO A 218 7.15 6.93 -11.42
N PRO A 219 7.95 7.59 -10.56
CA PRO A 219 7.51 8.80 -9.89
C PRO A 219 7.30 9.93 -10.92
N ALA A 220 6.32 10.81 -10.66
CA ALA A 220 5.83 11.80 -11.61
C ALA A 220 6.86 12.83 -12.11
N LEU A 221 8.06 12.90 -11.50
CA LEU A 221 9.10 13.89 -11.80
C LEU A 221 10.06 13.47 -12.93
N HIS A 222 10.04 12.23 -13.44
CA HIS A 222 10.95 11.78 -14.51
C HIS A 222 10.41 11.98 -15.95
N PHE A 223 9.52 12.94 -16.17
CA PHE A 223 9.06 13.31 -17.52
C PHE A 223 9.88 14.45 -18.17
N GLU A 224 11.11 14.69 -17.73
CA GLU A 224 12.06 15.44 -18.56
C GLU A 224 12.57 14.50 -19.67
N LYS A 225 11.99 14.68 -20.87
CA LYS A 225 12.58 14.22 -22.13
C LYS A 225 14.00 14.76 -22.21
N ASP A 226 14.91 13.91 -22.67
CA ASP A 226 16.28 14.24 -23.06
C ASP A 226 17.31 14.27 -21.91
N ALA A 227 17.46 13.13 -21.22
CA ALA A 227 18.77 12.74 -20.71
C ALA A 227 19.00 11.26 -21.03
N ASP A 228 20.19 10.98 -21.52
CA ASP A 228 20.78 9.65 -21.68
C ASP A 228 20.59 8.84 -20.38
N THR A 229 19.53 8.04 -20.29
CA THR A 229 19.15 7.25 -19.10
C THR A 229 19.86 5.91 -19.12
N SER A 230 21.19 5.95 -19.22
CA SER A 230 22.01 4.83 -18.76
C SER A 230 22.14 4.91 -17.23
N GLU A 231 21.54 3.93 -16.57
CA GLU A 231 22.14 3.24 -15.41
C GLU A 231 22.35 3.99 -14.07
N HIS A 232 21.47 4.90 -13.67
CA HIS A 232 21.35 5.24 -12.25
C HIS A 232 19.95 4.85 -11.74
N GLU A 233 19.67 3.55 -11.71
CA GLU A 233 18.60 3.03 -10.87
C GLU A 233 18.95 3.36 -9.42
N GLU A 234 18.13 4.20 -8.77
CA GLU A 234 18.24 4.44 -7.34
C GLU A 234 18.35 3.08 -6.60
N PRO A 235 19.27 2.92 -5.63
CA PRO A 235 19.64 1.62 -5.07
C PRO A 235 18.48 0.76 -4.54
N LEU A 236 17.43 1.43 -4.05
CA LEU A 236 16.20 0.82 -3.53
C LEU A 236 14.98 0.98 -4.45
N SER A 237 15.13 1.48 -5.68
CA SER A 237 14.01 1.81 -6.60
C SER A 237 12.98 0.68 -6.76
N HIS A 238 13.45 -0.57 -6.77
CA HIS A 238 12.65 -1.77 -6.91
C HIS A 238 12.44 -2.53 -5.60
N SER A 239 12.88 -2.01 -4.44
CA SER A 239 12.65 -2.60 -3.12
C SER A 239 11.20 -2.39 -2.66
N ALA A 240 10.27 -2.92 -3.45
CA ALA A 240 8.84 -2.91 -3.26
C ALA A 240 8.23 -4.20 -3.81
N ILE A 241 7.06 -4.59 -3.30
CA ILE A 241 6.33 -5.78 -3.74
C ILE A 241 5.01 -5.35 -4.37
N SER A 242 4.66 -5.95 -5.51
CA SER A 242 3.32 -5.81 -6.07
C SER A 242 2.41 -6.90 -5.52
N PHE A 243 1.21 -6.51 -5.08
CA PHE A 243 0.13 -7.41 -4.69
C PHE A 243 -1.05 -7.17 -5.62
N VAL A 244 -1.64 -8.25 -6.14
CA VAL A 244 -2.78 -8.21 -7.06
C VAL A 244 -3.54 -9.53 -6.95
N HIS A 245 -4.83 -9.56 -7.29
CA HIS A 245 -5.59 -10.79 -7.18
C HIS A 245 -5.21 -11.84 -8.24
N GLY A 246 -5.40 -11.56 -9.53
CA GLY A 246 -5.06 -12.49 -10.62
C GLY A 246 -3.58 -12.40 -11.02
N GLY A 247 -3.16 -11.22 -11.46
CA GLY A 247 -1.79 -11.01 -11.93
C GLY A 247 -1.66 -9.83 -12.88
N LEU A 248 -0.47 -9.22 -12.97
CA LEU A 248 -0.21 -8.11 -13.90
C LEU A 248 0.26 -8.65 -15.25
N SER A 249 -0.63 -8.79 -16.22
CA SER A 249 -0.27 -9.31 -17.55
C SER A 249 0.78 -8.44 -18.25
N PRO A 250 1.79 -9.04 -18.93
CA PRO A 250 2.78 -8.29 -19.72
C PRO A 250 2.17 -7.41 -20.82
N THR A 251 0.98 -7.77 -21.30
CA THR A 251 0.27 -7.11 -22.39
C THR A 251 -0.86 -6.19 -21.92
N TYR A 252 -1.05 -6.03 -20.60
CA TYR A 252 -2.03 -5.09 -20.07
C TYR A 252 -1.58 -3.64 -20.32
N GLY A 253 -2.43 -2.86 -21.00
CA GLY A 253 -2.06 -1.52 -21.49
C GLY A 253 -1.95 -0.44 -20.42
N ASP A 254 -2.65 -0.61 -19.29
CA ASP A 254 -2.80 0.40 -18.23
C ASP A 254 -1.96 0.07 -16.98
N LEU A 255 -0.80 -0.60 -17.16
CA LEU A 255 0.09 -0.96 -16.05
C LEU A 255 0.69 0.26 -15.32
N THR A 256 0.97 1.35 -16.04
CA THR A 256 1.70 2.51 -15.50
C THR A 256 0.89 3.81 -15.57
N PRO A 257 1.08 4.75 -14.62
CA PRO A 257 1.87 4.61 -13.40
C PRO A 257 1.25 3.59 -12.42
N PHE A 258 2.07 2.66 -11.92
CA PHE A 258 1.65 1.59 -11.04
C PHE A 258 1.72 2.02 -9.56
N PRO A 259 0.72 1.71 -8.71
CA PRO A 259 -0.54 1.04 -9.01
C PRO A 259 -1.68 2.04 -9.34
N SER A 260 -1.38 3.34 -9.36
CA SER A 260 -2.39 4.40 -9.40
C SER A 260 -3.32 4.33 -10.59
N ARG A 261 -2.80 4.02 -11.79
CA ARG A 261 -3.62 3.91 -12.99
C ARG A 261 -4.66 2.79 -12.88
N ILE A 262 -4.24 1.62 -12.42
CA ILE A 262 -5.11 0.46 -12.21
C ILE A 262 -6.18 0.78 -11.15
N ASN A 263 -5.77 1.38 -10.04
CA ASN A 263 -6.69 1.71 -8.94
C ASN A 263 -7.67 2.84 -9.31
N GLU A 264 -7.28 3.78 -10.16
CA GLU A 264 -8.19 4.79 -10.73
C GLU A 264 -9.29 4.11 -11.56
N LEU A 265 -8.92 3.25 -12.51
CA LEU A 265 -9.87 2.49 -13.34
C LEU A 265 -10.80 1.64 -12.49
N GLY A 266 -10.26 0.94 -11.49
CA GLY A 266 -11.05 0.18 -10.53
C GLY A 266 -12.05 1.05 -9.75
N THR A 267 -11.60 2.20 -9.25
CA THR A 267 -12.48 3.13 -8.52
C THR A 267 -13.62 3.64 -9.41
N MET A 268 -13.32 3.99 -10.67
CA MET A 268 -14.31 4.46 -11.62
C MET A 268 -15.35 3.37 -11.96
N LEU A 269 -14.89 2.17 -12.31
CA LEU A 269 -15.78 1.06 -12.68
C LEU A 269 -16.63 0.60 -11.50
N LEU A 270 -16.04 0.44 -10.31
CA LEU A 270 -16.78 0.05 -9.10
C LEU A 270 -17.86 1.08 -8.78
N ARG A 271 -17.55 2.37 -8.89
CA ARG A 271 -18.52 3.45 -8.67
C ARG A 271 -19.70 3.38 -9.65
N LYS A 272 -19.48 3.02 -10.92
CA LYS A 272 -20.57 2.81 -11.90
C LYS A 272 -21.44 1.62 -11.51
N LEU A 273 -20.82 0.50 -11.12
CA LEU A 273 -21.51 -0.71 -10.67
C LEU A 273 -22.33 -0.50 -9.39
N GLN A 274 -21.84 0.31 -8.45
CA GLN A 274 -22.53 0.58 -7.19
C GLN A 274 -23.69 1.58 -7.33
N ARG A 275 -23.67 2.44 -8.35
CA ARG A 275 -24.66 3.52 -8.54
C ARG A 275 -25.77 3.18 -9.53
N ARG A 276 -25.60 2.16 -10.36
CA ARG A 276 -26.68 1.70 -11.25
C ARG A 276 -27.82 1.09 -10.45
N GLU A 277 -28.99 1.05 -11.08
CA GLU A 277 -30.07 0.18 -10.63
C GLU A 277 -29.58 -1.27 -10.66
N GLN A 278 -29.72 -1.98 -9.53
CA GLN A 278 -29.15 -3.32 -9.40
C GLN A 278 -30.02 -4.32 -10.17
N PRO A 279 -29.45 -5.01 -11.19
CA PRO A 279 -30.21 -5.93 -12.01
C PRO A 279 -30.59 -7.19 -11.22
N PRO A 280 -31.64 -7.93 -11.61
CA PRO A 280 -31.87 -9.28 -11.08
C PRO A 280 -30.61 -10.13 -11.23
N PRO A 281 -30.17 -10.85 -10.18
CA PRO A 281 -28.90 -11.56 -10.20
C PRO A 281 -28.90 -12.75 -11.18
N HIS A 282 -27.77 -12.98 -11.82
CA HIS A 282 -27.50 -14.15 -12.64
C HIS A 282 -26.85 -15.25 -11.79
N PRO A 283 -27.22 -16.53 -11.92
CA PRO A 283 -28.40 -17.12 -12.58
C PRO A 283 -29.66 -17.05 -11.67
N PRO A 284 -30.88 -17.26 -12.19
CA PRO A 284 -31.22 -17.74 -13.54
C PRO A 284 -31.40 -16.63 -14.59
N ASN A 285 -31.31 -15.35 -14.18
CA ASN A 285 -31.46 -14.23 -15.11
C ASN A 285 -30.27 -14.16 -16.09
N PRO A 286 -30.40 -13.50 -17.25
CA PRO A 286 -29.27 -13.26 -18.16
C PRO A 286 -28.10 -12.56 -17.46
N TYR A 287 -26.87 -12.80 -17.93
CA TYR A 287 -25.67 -12.13 -17.42
C TYR A 287 -25.82 -10.60 -17.56
N PRO A 288 -25.73 -9.81 -16.47
CA PRO A 288 -26.03 -8.38 -16.53
C PRO A 288 -24.99 -7.54 -17.27
N GLY A 289 -23.73 -7.99 -17.31
CA GLY A 289 -22.63 -7.26 -17.93
C GLY A 289 -22.20 -5.99 -17.19
N LEU A 290 -21.18 -5.34 -17.78
CA LEU A 290 -20.66 -4.06 -17.33
C LEU A 290 -21.63 -2.92 -17.69
N PRO A 291 -21.58 -1.78 -16.98
CA PRO A 291 -22.37 -0.58 -17.31
C PRO A 291 -22.22 -0.14 -18.78
N ALA A 292 -23.28 0.43 -19.35
CA ALA A 292 -23.29 0.83 -20.76
C ALA A 292 -22.27 1.94 -21.10
N ASP A 293 -21.88 2.74 -20.11
CA ASP A 293 -20.87 3.80 -20.21
C ASP A 293 -19.46 3.32 -19.78
N THR A 294 -19.23 2.00 -19.70
CA THR A 294 -17.90 1.42 -19.47
C THR A 294 -16.97 1.75 -20.64
N THR A 295 -15.81 2.28 -20.30
CA THR A 295 -14.73 2.59 -21.25
C THR A 295 -13.95 1.33 -21.59
N LYS A 296 -13.20 1.34 -22.71
CA LYS A 296 -12.34 0.22 -23.11
C LYS A 296 -11.28 -0.13 -22.06
N ALA A 297 -10.75 0.86 -21.34
CA ALA A 297 -9.75 0.63 -20.29
C ALA A 297 -10.37 -0.04 -19.05
N GLU A 298 -11.60 0.35 -18.67
CA GLU A 298 -12.35 -0.32 -17.60
C GLU A 298 -12.79 -1.73 -18.02
N GLU A 299 -13.16 -1.95 -19.28
CA GLU A 299 -13.44 -3.28 -19.82
C GLU A 299 -12.19 -4.16 -19.78
N ALA A 300 -11.04 -3.65 -20.22
CA ALA A 300 -9.76 -4.37 -20.17
C ALA A 300 -9.32 -4.69 -18.73
N LEU A 301 -9.68 -3.86 -17.74
CA LEU A 301 -9.43 -4.15 -16.32
C LEU A 301 -10.17 -5.42 -15.86
N TYR A 302 -11.39 -5.64 -16.35
CA TYR A 302 -12.21 -6.81 -15.99
C TYR A 302 -12.04 -8.00 -16.95
N ASP A 303 -11.43 -7.80 -18.12
CA ASP A 303 -11.17 -8.89 -19.07
C ASP A 303 -10.21 -9.95 -18.50
N SER A 304 -10.19 -11.12 -19.14
CA SER A 304 -9.31 -12.26 -18.86
C SER A 304 -7.82 -11.92 -18.80
N ASN A 305 -7.38 -10.90 -19.54
CA ASN A 305 -6.00 -10.40 -19.51
C ASN A 305 -5.78 -9.28 -18.48
N GLY A 306 -6.83 -8.85 -17.78
CA GLY A 306 -6.79 -7.83 -16.76
C GLY A 306 -6.32 -8.35 -15.40
N PRO A 307 -6.04 -7.43 -14.44
CA PRO A 307 -5.46 -7.75 -13.14
C PRO A 307 -6.30 -8.70 -12.26
N LEU A 308 -7.59 -8.82 -12.54
CA LEU A 308 -8.53 -9.63 -11.77
C LEU A 308 -8.58 -11.09 -12.19
N TRP A 309 -8.24 -11.40 -13.45
CA TRP A 309 -8.49 -12.72 -14.04
C TRP A 309 -7.26 -13.36 -14.67
N TYR A 310 -6.17 -12.61 -14.84
CA TYR A 310 -5.00 -13.11 -15.53
C TYR A 310 -4.37 -14.30 -14.79
N ARG A 311 -4.21 -15.43 -15.50
CA ARG A 311 -3.64 -16.68 -14.94
C ARG A 311 -2.29 -17.08 -15.54
N GLY A 312 -1.75 -16.31 -16.49
CA GLY A 312 -0.54 -16.70 -17.22
C GLY A 312 0.66 -16.93 -16.29
N TRP A 313 0.78 -16.16 -15.21
CA TRP A 313 1.85 -16.36 -14.21
C TRP A 313 1.81 -17.71 -13.50
N ALA A 314 0.63 -18.32 -13.37
CA ALA A 314 0.47 -19.64 -12.77
C ALA A 314 0.49 -20.76 -13.81
N LEU A 315 -0.06 -20.53 -15.01
CA LEU A 315 -0.36 -21.60 -15.97
C LEU A 315 0.58 -21.67 -17.17
N ASP A 316 1.26 -20.56 -17.54
CA ASP A 316 2.17 -20.56 -18.69
C ASP A 316 3.48 -21.31 -18.38
N PRO A 317 4.19 -21.82 -19.40
CA PRO A 317 5.51 -22.43 -19.26
C PRO A 317 6.54 -21.54 -18.55
N GLU A 318 7.42 -22.14 -17.75
CA GLU A 318 8.42 -21.42 -16.92
C GLU A 318 9.35 -20.52 -17.75
N ASP A 319 9.81 -20.99 -18.91
CA ASP A 319 10.69 -20.23 -19.80
C ASP A 319 10.04 -18.94 -20.30
N LYS A 320 8.77 -19.01 -20.70
CA LYS A 320 7.98 -17.83 -21.07
C LYS A 320 7.79 -16.90 -19.88
N VAL A 321 7.33 -17.44 -18.75
CA VAL A 321 7.02 -16.66 -17.55
C VAL A 321 8.26 -15.91 -17.04
N CYS A 322 9.42 -16.57 -17.00
CA CYS A 322 10.66 -15.96 -16.55
C CYS A 322 11.28 -14.98 -17.54
N ALA A 323 10.97 -15.11 -18.84
CA ALA A 323 11.35 -14.11 -19.83
C ALA A 323 10.48 -12.84 -19.72
N ASP A 324 9.18 -12.99 -19.44
CA ASP A 324 8.21 -11.89 -19.42
C ASP A 324 8.26 -11.06 -18.12
N VAL A 325 8.53 -11.69 -16.97
CA VAL A 325 8.37 -11.08 -15.63
C VAL A 325 9.23 -9.84 -15.42
N GLU A 326 10.46 -9.81 -15.92
CA GLU A 326 11.39 -8.69 -15.78
C GLU A 326 10.79 -7.38 -16.32
N GLY A 327 10.15 -7.45 -17.48
CA GLY A 327 9.54 -6.28 -18.11
C GLY A 327 8.42 -5.69 -17.28
N VAL A 328 7.68 -6.53 -16.54
CA VAL A 328 6.57 -6.08 -15.68
C VAL A 328 7.10 -5.53 -14.36
N LEU A 329 8.05 -6.21 -13.73
CA LEU A 329 8.72 -5.74 -12.51
C LEU A 329 9.40 -4.39 -12.71
N LYS A 330 10.08 -4.21 -13.85
CA LYS A 330 10.69 -2.93 -14.24
C LYS A 330 9.65 -1.82 -14.41
N LYS A 331 8.53 -2.08 -15.11
CA LYS A 331 7.46 -1.09 -15.30
C LYS A 331 6.78 -0.70 -14.00
N THR A 332 6.72 -1.61 -13.04
CA THR A 332 6.00 -1.42 -11.76
C THR A 332 6.91 -0.96 -10.62
N GLY A 333 8.23 -0.98 -10.82
CA GLY A 333 9.21 -0.63 -9.80
C GLY A 333 9.12 -1.58 -8.60
N THR A 334 8.98 -2.88 -8.86
CA THR A 334 8.84 -3.91 -7.81
C THR A 334 9.84 -5.04 -8.01
N ARG A 335 10.24 -5.68 -6.91
CA ARG A 335 11.12 -6.85 -6.88
C ARG A 335 10.35 -8.14 -7.10
N ARG A 336 9.09 -8.19 -6.64
CA ARG A 336 8.23 -9.38 -6.70
C ARG A 336 6.81 -9.01 -7.03
N MET A 337 6.11 -9.98 -7.62
CA MET A 337 4.67 -9.98 -7.82
C MET A 337 4.05 -11.14 -7.04
N VAL A 338 3.14 -10.81 -6.13
CA VAL A 338 2.42 -11.75 -5.28
C VAL A 338 0.94 -11.74 -5.65
N MET A 339 0.35 -12.92 -5.87
CA MET A 339 -1.04 -13.04 -6.35
C MET A 339 -1.79 -14.26 -5.81
N GLY A 340 -3.13 -14.20 -5.85
CA GLY A 340 -4.04 -15.29 -5.51
C GLY A 340 -4.67 -15.94 -6.75
N HIS A 341 -6.00 -16.13 -6.75
CA HIS A 341 -6.88 -16.48 -7.88
C HIS A 341 -6.72 -17.87 -8.54
N THR A 342 -5.47 -18.33 -8.68
CA THR A 342 -5.15 -19.61 -9.31
C THR A 342 -4.62 -20.56 -8.25
N PRO A 343 -5.49 -21.43 -7.70
CA PRO A 343 -5.11 -22.21 -6.54
C PRO A 343 -4.12 -23.32 -6.89
N ASP A 344 -3.09 -23.45 -6.06
CA ASP A 344 -2.32 -24.68 -5.93
C ASP A 344 -2.67 -25.34 -4.58
N PHE A 345 -3.41 -26.45 -4.63
CA PHE A 345 -3.93 -27.07 -3.42
C PHE A 345 -2.86 -27.72 -2.53
N GLN A 346 -1.60 -27.84 -2.98
CA GLN A 346 -0.51 -28.39 -2.19
C GLN A 346 0.19 -27.31 -1.35
N GLY A 347 0.38 -26.12 -1.89
CA GLY A 347 1.10 -25.06 -1.19
C GLY A 347 1.42 -23.84 -2.05
N ILE A 348 2.10 -22.87 -1.44
CA ILE A 348 2.50 -21.63 -2.12
C ILE A 348 3.52 -21.97 -3.22
N VAL A 349 3.27 -21.45 -4.43
CA VAL A 349 4.14 -21.68 -5.59
C VAL A 349 5.03 -20.46 -5.84
N SER A 350 6.33 -20.70 -5.95
CA SER A 350 7.33 -19.70 -6.28
C SER A 350 7.92 -19.99 -7.65
N ARG A 351 8.01 -18.97 -8.51
CA ARG A 351 8.54 -19.08 -9.88
C ARG A 351 9.61 -18.03 -10.14
N CYS A 352 10.48 -18.30 -11.11
CA CYS A 352 11.51 -17.34 -11.56
C CYS A 352 12.36 -16.76 -10.41
N ASN A 353 12.86 -17.64 -9.54
CA ASN A 353 13.65 -17.27 -8.36
C ASN A 353 12.89 -16.32 -7.41
N GLY A 354 11.62 -16.63 -7.15
CA GLY A 354 10.73 -15.90 -6.25
C GLY A 354 10.22 -14.56 -6.79
N LYS A 355 10.47 -14.22 -8.06
CA LYS A 355 9.91 -12.99 -8.67
C LYS A 355 8.39 -13.05 -8.77
N ILE A 356 7.84 -14.25 -8.92
CA ILE A 356 6.40 -14.53 -8.90
C ILE A 356 6.12 -15.47 -7.74
N ILE A 357 5.12 -15.12 -6.92
CA ILE A 357 4.65 -15.94 -5.82
C ILE A 357 3.13 -16.03 -5.88
N ILE A 358 2.61 -17.25 -5.99
CA ILE A 358 1.18 -17.56 -6.04
C ILE A 358 0.80 -18.10 -4.67
N ILE A 359 -0.07 -17.38 -3.97
CA ILE A 359 -0.42 -17.62 -2.56
C ILE A 359 -1.85 -18.11 -2.36
N ASP A 360 -2.61 -18.28 -3.44
CA ASP A 360 -3.88 -19.01 -3.36
C ASP A 360 -3.58 -20.51 -3.32
N THR A 361 -3.93 -21.13 -2.21
CA THR A 361 -3.78 -22.55 -1.96
C THR A 361 -5.13 -23.25 -1.76
N GLY A 362 -6.24 -22.56 -2.07
CA GLY A 362 -7.59 -23.07 -1.86
C GLY A 362 -7.93 -23.30 -0.39
N ILE A 363 -7.59 -22.36 0.49
CA ILE A 363 -7.74 -22.52 1.96
C ILE A 363 -9.19 -22.71 2.43
N SER A 364 -10.17 -22.28 1.64
CA SER A 364 -11.59 -22.45 1.97
C SER A 364 -11.99 -23.92 1.93
N HIS A 365 -12.85 -24.35 2.85
CA HIS A 365 -13.44 -25.69 2.87
C HIS A 365 -14.15 -26.04 1.55
N ALA A 366 -14.55 -25.05 0.75
CA ALA A 366 -15.12 -25.29 -0.57
C ALA A 366 -14.13 -25.91 -1.57
N TYR A 367 -12.82 -25.75 -1.34
CA TYR A 367 -11.75 -26.32 -2.15
C TYR A 367 -10.98 -27.40 -1.38
N GLY A 368 -10.68 -27.17 -0.10
CA GLY A 368 -10.02 -28.13 0.78
C GLY A 368 -8.50 -28.23 0.59
N GLY A 369 -7.86 -27.17 0.10
CA GLY A 369 -6.41 -27.10 -0.06
C GLY A 369 -5.67 -26.72 1.22
N ALA A 370 -4.35 -26.54 1.10
CA ALA A 370 -3.47 -26.33 2.25
C ALA A 370 -3.68 -24.97 2.92
N LEU A 371 -3.92 -24.95 4.23
CA LEU A 371 -3.95 -23.69 5.00
C LEU A 371 -2.56 -23.05 5.01
N SER A 372 -2.42 -21.87 4.43
CA SER A 372 -1.12 -21.21 4.30
C SER A 372 -1.18 -19.69 4.36
N ALA A 373 -0.05 -19.09 4.73
CA ALA A 373 0.23 -17.67 4.61
C ALA A 373 1.65 -17.45 4.07
N LEU A 374 1.88 -16.37 3.34
CA LEU A 374 3.22 -15.92 2.96
C LEU A 374 3.75 -14.99 4.06
N SER A 375 4.98 -15.19 4.53
CA SER A 375 5.68 -14.27 5.43
C SER A 375 6.93 -13.72 4.75
N ILE A 376 7.13 -12.41 4.87
CA ILE A 376 8.26 -11.69 4.30
C ILE A 376 8.88 -10.83 5.39
N HIS A 377 10.14 -11.12 5.71
CA HIS A 377 10.96 -10.30 6.59
C HIS A 377 11.99 -9.54 5.78
N TYR A 378 11.92 -8.22 5.84
CA TYR A 378 12.87 -7.31 5.23
C TYR A 378 13.74 -6.68 6.31
N THR A 379 15.05 -6.58 6.07
CA THR A 379 15.98 -5.84 6.92
C THR A 379 16.91 -4.98 6.08
N LEU A 380 17.22 -3.78 6.56
CA LEU A 380 18.26 -2.93 6.01
C LEU A 380 19.24 -2.59 7.14
N THR A 381 20.44 -3.17 7.10
CA THR A 381 21.41 -3.10 8.19
C THR A 381 22.65 -2.33 7.76
N PRO A 382 23.08 -1.29 8.49
CA PRO A 382 24.25 -0.51 8.11
C PRO A 382 25.53 -1.30 8.33
N VAL A 383 26.47 -1.17 7.38
CA VAL A 383 27.80 -1.80 7.49
C VAL A 383 28.70 -0.88 8.30
N THR A 384 29.23 -1.42 9.42
CA THR A 384 30.14 -0.69 10.31
C THR A 384 31.45 -0.31 9.61
N GLY A 385 31.92 0.92 9.81
CA GLY A 385 33.19 1.39 9.25
C GLY A 385 33.12 1.92 7.81
N SER A 386 31.92 2.10 7.26
CA SER A 386 31.70 2.80 6.00
C SER A 386 32.04 4.30 6.16
N ALA A 387 32.60 4.91 5.11
CA ALA A 387 32.79 6.36 5.09
C ALA A 387 31.42 7.07 5.05
N ALA A 388 31.32 8.27 5.63
CA ALA A 388 30.04 8.98 5.78
C ALA A 388 29.40 9.36 4.43
N ASP A 389 30.21 9.50 3.38
CA ASP A 389 29.84 9.78 1.99
C ASP A 389 29.52 8.52 1.16
N GLU A 390 29.83 7.32 1.68
CA GLU A 390 29.55 6.02 1.06
C GLU A 390 28.94 5.06 2.08
N GLN A 391 27.89 5.49 2.79
CA GLN A 391 27.27 4.61 3.79
C GLN A 391 26.70 3.35 3.11
N LYS A 392 27.34 2.21 3.39
CA LYS A 392 26.92 0.89 2.89
C LYS A 392 25.89 0.28 3.82
N TRP A 393 24.98 -0.47 3.21
CA TRP A 393 23.93 -1.22 3.88
C TRP A 393 23.82 -2.61 3.28
N ILE A 394 23.49 -3.59 4.12
CA ILE A 394 23.03 -4.90 3.68
C ILE A 394 21.51 -4.87 3.63
N GLU A 395 20.97 -4.91 2.42
CA GLU A 395 19.55 -5.13 2.18
C GLU A 395 19.31 -6.63 2.13
N LYS A 396 18.39 -7.12 2.97
CA LYS A 396 18.05 -8.54 3.02
C LYS A 396 16.55 -8.73 3.07
N GLU A 397 16.06 -9.69 2.29
CA GLU A 397 14.67 -10.11 2.28
C GLU A 397 14.60 -11.64 2.42
N VAL A 398 13.85 -12.11 3.40
CA VAL A 398 13.60 -13.52 3.66
C VAL A 398 12.13 -13.80 3.43
N VAL A 399 11.82 -14.68 2.48
CA VAL A 399 10.46 -15.03 2.09
C VAL A 399 10.19 -16.48 2.45
N SER A 400 9.11 -16.75 3.16
CA SER A 400 8.73 -18.09 3.62
C SER A 400 7.25 -18.37 3.43
N ALA A 401 6.90 -19.60 3.11
CA ALA A 401 5.54 -20.12 3.24
C ALA A 401 5.33 -20.64 4.68
N LEU A 402 4.25 -20.19 5.31
CA LEU A 402 3.81 -20.62 6.62
C LEU A 402 2.64 -21.58 6.47
N TYR A 403 2.70 -22.71 7.16
CA TYR A 403 1.61 -23.67 7.31
C TYR A 403 1.37 -23.91 8.80
N ALA A 404 0.27 -24.60 9.13
CA ALA A 404 -0.08 -24.85 10.54
C ALA A 404 0.99 -25.66 11.31
N ASP A 405 1.77 -26.49 10.63
CA ASP A 405 2.72 -27.44 11.23
C ASP A 405 4.19 -27.20 10.84
N ARG A 406 4.45 -26.31 9.87
CA ARG A 406 5.80 -26.08 9.33
C ARG A 406 5.94 -24.70 8.69
N GLN A 407 7.19 -24.32 8.50
CA GLN A 407 7.60 -23.18 7.69
C GLN A 407 8.56 -23.65 6.61
N GLU A 408 8.35 -23.19 5.39
CA GLU A 408 9.20 -23.50 4.23
C GLU A 408 9.86 -22.23 3.73
N LEU A 409 11.19 -22.21 3.67
CA LEU A 409 11.94 -21.10 3.11
C LEU A 409 11.78 -21.11 1.58
N ILE A 410 11.29 -20.00 1.01
CA ILE A 410 11.16 -19.84 -0.45
C ILE A 410 12.44 -19.27 -1.02
N ILE A 411 12.91 -18.14 -0.47
CA ILE A 411 14.12 -17.45 -0.95
C ILE A 411 14.68 -16.52 0.13
N VAL A 412 16.00 -16.37 0.09
CA VAL A 412 16.72 -15.28 0.76
C VAL A 412 17.39 -14.46 -0.34
N ASP A 413 17.03 -13.18 -0.43
CA ASP A 413 17.71 -12.22 -1.30
C ASP A 413 18.53 -11.27 -0.42
N GLU A 414 19.81 -11.09 -0.74
CA GLU A 414 20.73 -10.29 0.05
C GLU A 414 21.69 -9.55 -0.89
N LYS A 415 21.78 -8.24 -0.74
CA LYS A 415 22.69 -7.40 -1.54
C LYS A 415 23.23 -6.22 -0.74
N GLU A 416 24.41 -5.76 -1.12
CA GLU A 416 24.96 -4.50 -0.64
C GLU A 416 24.34 -3.33 -1.45
N VAL A 417 23.93 -2.28 -0.75
CA VAL A 417 23.45 -1.03 -1.34
C VAL A 417 24.15 0.16 -0.67
N ILE A 418 24.36 1.23 -1.42
CA ILE A 418 25.02 2.45 -0.94
C ILE A 418 24.00 3.58 -0.95
N GLY A 419 23.87 4.33 0.13
CA GLY A 419 22.96 5.48 0.20
C GLY A 419 22.69 5.95 1.64
N ASP A 420 22.01 7.09 1.77
CA ASP A 420 21.53 7.57 3.06
C ASP A 420 20.12 7.04 3.33
N PHE A 421 20.06 5.99 4.13
CA PHE A 421 18.83 5.38 4.62
C PHE A 421 18.79 5.41 6.15
N GLY A 422 19.43 6.37 6.82
CA GLY A 422 19.44 6.42 8.29
C GLY A 422 18.30 7.22 8.91
N SER A 423 17.64 8.04 8.10
CA SER A 423 16.74 9.12 8.53
C SER A 423 15.30 8.84 8.11
N TYR A 424 14.51 8.20 8.99
CA TYR A 424 13.06 7.97 8.76
C TYR A 424 12.23 8.00 10.03
#